data_AF-A0A093XPB2-F1
#
_entry.id   AF-A0A093XPB2-F1
#
_cell.length_a   1.000
_cell.length_b   1.000
_cell.length_c   1.000
_cell.angle_alpha   90.00
_cell.angle_beta   90.00
_cell.angle_gamma   90.00
#
_symmetry.space_group_name_H-M   'P 1'
#
loop_
_entity.id
_entity.type
_entity.pdbx_description
1 polymer ?
#
loop_
_entity_poly.entity_id
_entity_poly.type
_entity_poly.pdbx_seq_one_letter_code
_entity_poly.pdbx_strand_id
1 'polypeptide(L)'
;SPYDPAIHRYLAPAVDSWAKLLARDEPNRTFYKKIFASDVTSSPPYELLTKSFALAISPIPGHKHDSTRAGMMATVDARKPHLMQGMLAAEIISGLVPGHEVPVARSWLTSEDGFAQSLLRLITVLSTEPPTVAVTRGVPVAARNADDEALLHITLSGITVLKRLFEKARDPEAAPGEEGARLPGDGMIRQENLLGALMLKPPSQPRGEVIRRLCEYAGLDM
;
A
#
# COMPACT_ATOMS: atom_id res chain seq x y z
N SER A 1 -0.28 -7.63 -15.54
CA SER A 1 0.57 -6.87 -16.49
C SER A 1 0.95 -5.53 -15.89
N PRO A 2 2.18 -5.02 -16.11
CA PRO A 2 2.61 -3.74 -15.56
C PRO A 2 1.81 -2.57 -16.18
N TYR A 3 1.63 -1.48 -15.42
CA TYR A 3 0.92 -0.31 -15.89
C TYR A 3 1.72 0.47 -16.96
N ASP A 4 1.26 0.38 -18.20
CA ASP A 4 1.63 1.25 -19.32
C ASP A 4 0.56 2.31 -19.61
N PRO A 5 0.84 3.62 -19.44
CA PRO A 5 -0.11 4.71 -19.74
C PRO A 5 -0.53 4.80 -21.21
N ALA A 6 0.31 4.39 -22.16
CA ALA A 6 0.00 4.45 -23.59
C ALA A 6 -1.10 3.43 -23.96
N ILE A 7 -1.08 2.28 -23.28
CA ILE A 7 -2.03 1.19 -23.49
C ILE A 7 -3.25 1.35 -22.57
N HIS A 8 -3.03 1.67 -21.29
CA HIS A 8 -4.06 1.68 -20.25
C HIS A 8 -4.64 3.07 -19.98
N ARG A 9 -5.05 3.78 -21.03
CA ARG A 9 -5.56 5.16 -20.95
C ARG A 9 -6.76 5.35 -20.00
N TYR A 10 -7.57 4.31 -19.81
CA TYR A 10 -8.76 4.34 -18.94
C TYR A 10 -8.50 3.86 -17.51
N LEU A 11 -7.30 3.41 -17.19
CA LEU A 11 -7.00 2.89 -15.85
C LEU A 11 -7.07 3.99 -14.79
N ALA A 12 -6.54 5.17 -15.09
CA ALA A 12 -6.59 6.33 -14.20
C ALA A 12 -8.02 6.72 -13.78
N PRO A 13 -8.95 6.99 -14.71
CA PRO A 13 -10.33 7.31 -14.35
C PRO A 13 -11.09 6.12 -13.74
N ALA A 14 -10.74 4.87 -14.08
CA ALA A 14 -11.35 3.69 -13.46
C ALA A 14 -10.99 3.58 -11.97
N VAL A 15 -9.71 3.74 -11.62
CA VAL A 15 -9.24 3.71 -10.22
C VAL A 15 -9.82 4.87 -9.43
N ASP A 16 -9.87 6.07 -10.01
CA ASP A 16 -10.49 7.24 -9.37
C ASP A 16 -11.98 7.03 -9.09
N SER A 17 -12.73 6.52 -10.07
CA SER A 17 -14.15 6.18 -9.89
C SER A 17 -14.34 5.10 -8.82
N TRP A 18 -13.47 4.09 -8.81
CA TRP A 18 -13.50 3.01 -7.83
C TRP A 18 -13.27 3.52 -6.40
N ALA A 19 -12.25 4.35 -6.20
CA ALA A 19 -11.95 4.97 -4.91
C ALA A 19 -13.12 5.82 -4.42
N LYS A 20 -13.70 6.64 -5.30
CA LYS A 20 -14.86 7.49 -4.97
C LYS A 20 -16.09 6.67 -4.60
N LEU A 21 -16.40 5.59 -5.33
CA LEU A 21 -17.53 4.72 -5.02
C LEU A 21 -17.39 4.05 -3.63
N LEU A 22 -16.17 3.62 -3.30
CA LEU A 22 -15.85 3.01 -2.01
C LEU A 22 -15.85 4.01 -0.85
N ALA A 23 -15.39 5.24 -1.08
CA ALA A 23 -15.23 6.25 -0.03
C ALA A 23 -16.50 7.03 0.30
N ARG A 24 -17.47 7.09 -0.63
CA ARG A 24 -18.63 8.00 -0.56
C ARG A 24 -19.53 7.77 0.65
N ASP A 25 -20.14 6.59 0.79
CA ASP A 25 -21.14 6.32 1.84
C ASP A 25 -20.95 4.92 2.45
N GLU A 26 -21.18 4.77 3.76
CA GLU A 26 -21.07 3.48 4.49
C GLU A 26 -21.94 2.34 3.90
N PRO A 27 -23.17 2.61 3.40
CA PRO A 27 -23.95 1.61 2.66
C PRO A 27 -23.20 1.01 1.47
N ASN A 28 -22.41 1.79 0.72
CA ASN A 28 -21.66 1.27 -0.42
C ASN A 28 -20.65 0.23 0.03
N ARG A 29 -19.92 0.48 1.12
CA ARG A 29 -18.97 -0.50 1.68
C ARG A 29 -19.68 -1.79 2.07
N THR A 30 -20.86 -1.67 2.67
CA THR A 30 -21.70 -2.83 3.04
C THR A 30 -22.17 -3.60 1.80
N PHE A 31 -22.60 -2.92 0.74
CA PHE A 31 -22.97 -3.56 -0.53
C PHE A 31 -21.80 -4.27 -1.17
N TYR A 32 -20.65 -3.62 -1.31
CA TYR A 32 -19.46 -4.25 -1.89
C TYR A 32 -18.97 -5.43 -1.05
N LYS A 33 -19.02 -5.34 0.29
CA LYS A 33 -18.70 -6.47 1.17
C LYS A 33 -19.57 -7.69 0.87
N LYS A 34 -20.88 -7.50 0.66
CA LYS A 34 -21.81 -8.57 0.29
C LYS A 34 -21.49 -9.15 -1.09
N ILE A 35 -21.20 -8.29 -2.07
CA ILE A 35 -20.81 -8.71 -3.43
C ILE A 35 -19.56 -9.58 -3.38
N PHE A 36 -18.51 -9.13 -2.68
CA PHE A 36 -17.28 -9.91 -2.53
C PHE A 36 -17.49 -11.22 -1.75
N ALA A 37 -18.36 -11.22 -0.73
CA ALA A 37 -18.69 -12.43 0.00
C ALA A 37 -19.50 -13.45 -0.84
N SER A 38 -20.30 -12.99 -1.81
CA SER A 38 -20.98 -13.91 -2.73
C SER A 38 -20.03 -14.60 -3.71
N ASP A 39 -18.81 -14.09 -3.84
CA ASP A 39 -17.77 -14.61 -4.74
C ASP A 39 -16.83 -15.62 -4.07
N VAL A 40 -17.18 -16.13 -2.88
CA VAL A 40 -16.41 -17.18 -2.18
C VAL A 40 -16.27 -18.45 -3.00
N THR A 41 -17.29 -18.78 -3.80
CA THR A 41 -17.35 -20.03 -4.59
C THR A 41 -16.68 -19.92 -5.95
N SER A 42 -16.08 -18.76 -6.28
CA SER A 42 -15.27 -18.62 -7.50
C SER A 42 -14.02 -19.52 -7.45
N SER A 43 -13.41 -19.72 -8.63
CA SER A 43 -12.19 -20.52 -8.77
C SER A 43 -11.14 -19.68 -9.49
N PRO A 44 -10.18 -19.06 -8.79
CA PRO A 44 -9.91 -19.19 -7.35
C PRO A 44 -10.91 -18.40 -6.47
N PRO A 45 -11.14 -18.80 -5.19
CA PRO A 45 -12.06 -18.09 -4.29
C PRO A 45 -11.75 -16.60 -4.16
N TYR A 46 -12.79 -15.78 -4.05
CA TYR A 46 -12.66 -14.32 -3.95
C TYR A 46 -11.91 -13.71 -5.14
N GLU A 47 -12.10 -14.25 -6.35
CA GLU A 47 -11.48 -13.76 -7.58
C GLU A 47 -11.81 -12.28 -7.85
N LEU A 48 -13.07 -11.89 -7.71
CA LEU A 48 -13.54 -10.53 -7.91
C LEU A 48 -12.90 -9.56 -6.90
N LEU A 49 -12.84 -9.96 -5.63
CA LEU A 49 -12.16 -9.17 -4.59
C LEU A 49 -10.69 -8.99 -4.93
N THR A 50 -10.03 -10.06 -5.37
CA THR A 50 -8.61 -10.04 -5.77
C THR A 50 -8.39 -9.14 -6.98
N LYS A 51 -9.25 -9.19 -8.00
CA LYS A 51 -9.19 -8.31 -9.18
C LYS A 51 -9.45 -6.85 -8.81
N SER A 52 -10.40 -6.58 -7.92
CA SER A 52 -10.68 -5.23 -7.42
C SER A 52 -9.51 -4.66 -6.60
N PHE A 53 -8.85 -5.50 -5.81
CA PHE A 53 -7.62 -5.11 -5.11
C PHE A 53 -6.47 -4.85 -6.09
N ALA A 54 -6.24 -5.77 -7.04
CA ALA A 54 -5.23 -5.63 -8.08
C ALA A 54 -5.40 -4.33 -8.89
N LEU A 55 -6.65 -3.95 -9.20
CA LEU A 55 -6.96 -2.66 -9.84
C LEU A 55 -6.57 -1.47 -8.96
N ALA A 56 -6.81 -1.53 -7.65
CA ALA A 56 -6.46 -0.46 -6.73
C ALA A 56 -4.93 -0.28 -6.58
N ILE A 57 -4.17 -1.39 -6.60
CA ILE A 57 -2.70 -1.38 -6.43
C ILE A 57 -1.92 -1.24 -7.74
N SER A 58 -2.58 -1.29 -8.90
CA SER A 58 -1.92 -1.14 -10.21
C SER A 58 -1.09 0.15 -10.41
N PRO A 59 -1.37 1.29 -9.73
CA PRO A 59 -0.53 2.49 -9.84
C PRO A 59 0.83 2.35 -9.14
N ILE A 60 1.02 1.36 -8.25
CA ILE A 60 2.23 1.21 -7.45
C ILE A 60 3.42 0.90 -8.37
N PRO A 61 4.55 1.62 -8.24
CA PRO A 61 5.77 1.32 -8.97
C PRO A 61 6.26 -0.11 -8.71
N GLY A 62 6.49 -0.86 -9.78
CA GLY A 62 6.93 -2.26 -9.71
C GLY A 62 8.39 -2.39 -9.27
N HIS A 63 8.70 -3.45 -8.53
CA HIS A 63 10.06 -3.72 -8.04
C HIS A 63 11.09 -3.88 -9.17
N LYS A 64 10.66 -4.39 -10.33
CA LYS A 64 11.54 -4.75 -11.46
C LYS A 64 11.85 -3.61 -12.43
N HIS A 65 11.03 -2.56 -12.49
CA HIS A 65 11.12 -1.53 -13.53
C HIS A 65 11.84 -0.25 -13.06
N ASP A 66 11.66 0.14 -11.80
CA ASP A 66 12.16 1.43 -11.30
C ASP A 66 13.25 1.20 -10.25
N SER A 67 14.37 0.58 -10.61
CA SER A 67 15.40 0.11 -9.65
C SER A 67 16.08 1.23 -8.86
N THR A 68 16.08 2.46 -9.36
CA THR A 68 16.70 3.61 -8.69
C THR A 68 15.69 4.40 -7.88
N ARG A 69 16.13 4.99 -6.75
CA ARG A 69 15.30 5.89 -5.93
C ARG A 69 14.76 7.07 -6.76
N ALA A 70 15.62 7.67 -7.59
CA ALA A 70 15.26 8.81 -8.42
C ALA A 70 14.20 8.44 -9.48
N GLY A 71 14.33 7.26 -10.11
CA GLY A 71 13.33 6.75 -11.05
C GLY A 71 11.97 6.55 -10.39
N MET A 72 11.95 5.93 -9.20
CA MET A 72 10.71 5.75 -8.42
C MET A 72 10.04 7.08 -8.10
N MET A 73 10.81 8.09 -7.65
CA MET A 73 10.24 9.41 -7.35
C MET A 73 9.65 10.09 -8.59
N ALA A 74 10.33 10.02 -9.74
CA ALA A 74 9.79 10.53 -10.99
C ALA A 74 8.46 9.85 -11.38
N THR A 75 8.34 8.54 -11.14
CA THR A 75 7.10 7.79 -11.37
C THR A 75 6.00 8.21 -10.39
N VAL A 76 6.33 8.39 -9.11
CA VAL A 76 5.39 8.86 -8.08
C VAL A 76 4.85 10.23 -8.45
N ASP A 77 5.71 11.19 -8.82
CA ASP A 77 5.29 12.53 -9.20
C ASP A 77 4.39 12.52 -10.45
N ALA A 78 4.77 11.75 -11.48
CA ALA A 78 4.01 11.64 -12.71
C ALA A 78 2.62 10.99 -12.51
N ARG A 79 2.44 10.17 -11.46
CA ARG A 79 1.23 9.37 -11.22
C ARG A 79 0.55 9.70 -9.89
N LYS A 80 0.95 10.79 -9.22
CA LYS A 80 0.54 11.15 -7.85
C LYS A 80 -0.96 11.05 -7.58
N PRO A 81 -1.86 11.71 -8.35
CA PRO A 81 -3.30 11.62 -8.08
C PRO A 81 -3.84 10.19 -8.28
N HIS A 82 -3.32 9.48 -9.27
CA HIS A 82 -3.71 8.09 -9.55
C HIS A 82 -3.27 7.15 -8.42
N LEU A 83 -2.06 7.32 -7.91
CA LEU A 83 -1.52 6.56 -6.78
C LEU A 83 -2.28 6.86 -5.49
N MET A 84 -2.60 8.13 -5.22
CA MET A 84 -3.38 8.52 -4.04
C MET A 84 -4.77 7.89 -4.02
N GLN A 85 -5.49 7.92 -5.15
CA GLN A 85 -6.81 7.26 -5.26
C GLN A 85 -6.70 5.73 -5.18
N GLY A 86 -5.69 5.14 -5.82
CA GLY A 86 -5.42 3.70 -5.72
C GLY A 86 -5.19 3.26 -4.28
N MET A 87 -4.39 4.01 -3.53
CA MET A 87 -4.13 3.73 -2.11
C MET A 87 -5.36 3.88 -1.23
N LEU A 88 -6.20 4.89 -1.48
CA LEU A 88 -7.48 5.04 -0.79
C LEU A 88 -8.39 3.82 -1.01
N ALA A 89 -8.53 3.38 -2.26
CA ALA A 89 -9.31 2.19 -2.60
C ALA A 89 -8.72 0.92 -1.97
N ALA A 90 -7.40 0.74 -2.06
CA ALA A 90 -6.70 -0.41 -1.49
C ALA A 90 -6.85 -0.47 0.03
N GLU A 91 -6.79 0.67 0.72
CA GLU A 91 -7.01 0.76 2.15
C GLU A 91 -8.42 0.30 2.53
N ILE A 92 -9.45 0.76 1.82
CA ILE A 92 -10.84 0.34 2.09
C ILE A 92 -10.99 -1.17 1.80
N ILE A 93 -10.50 -1.65 0.65
CA ILE A 93 -10.60 -3.06 0.25
C ILE A 93 -9.86 -3.97 1.25
N SER A 94 -8.69 -3.56 1.76
CA SER A 94 -7.96 -4.33 2.78
C SER A 94 -8.79 -4.56 4.05
N GLY A 95 -9.72 -3.65 4.38
CA GLY A 95 -10.67 -3.82 5.47
C GLY A 95 -11.79 -4.83 5.18
N LEU A 96 -12.09 -5.08 3.91
CA LEU A 96 -13.11 -6.03 3.45
C LEU A 96 -12.60 -7.47 3.31
N VAL A 97 -11.27 -7.66 3.31
CA VAL A 97 -10.64 -8.99 3.22
C VAL A 97 -11.11 -9.87 4.38
N PRO A 98 -11.45 -11.15 4.15
CA PRO A 98 -11.80 -12.09 5.21
C PRO A 98 -10.66 -12.28 6.22
N GLY A 99 -10.95 -12.94 7.36
CA GLY A 99 -9.93 -13.30 8.36
C GLY A 99 -9.02 -14.44 7.90
N HIS A 100 -8.20 -14.94 8.82
CA HIS A 100 -7.19 -15.98 8.57
C HIS A 100 -7.76 -17.30 8.05
N GLU A 101 -9.04 -17.60 8.34
CA GLU A 101 -9.75 -18.77 7.84
C GLU A 101 -9.76 -18.89 6.31
N VAL A 102 -9.62 -17.76 5.59
CA VAL A 102 -9.50 -17.74 4.14
C VAL A 102 -8.16 -17.14 3.76
N PRO A 103 -7.28 -17.86 3.03
CA PRO A 103 -5.91 -17.44 2.77
C PRO A 103 -5.75 -16.32 1.71
N VAL A 104 -6.75 -15.44 1.55
CA VAL A 104 -6.71 -14.30 0.60
C VAL A 104 -5.63 -13.29 0.99
N ALA A 105 -5.59 -12.88 2.26
CA ALA A 105 -4.59 -11.92 2.72
C ALA A 105 -3.17 -12.47 2.54
N ARG A 106 -2.98 -13.76 2.86
CA ARG A 106 -1.72 -14.47 2.69
C ARG A 106 -1.32 -14.54 1.22
N SER A 107 -2.23 -14.93 0.32
CA SER A 107 -1.94 -15.07 -1.11
C SER A 107 -1.55 -13.74 -1.76
N TRP A 108 -2.14 -12.62 -1.32
CA TRP A 108 -1.75 -11.28 -1.79
C TRP A 108 -0.38 -10.84 -1.24
N LEU A 109 -0.03 -11.21 -0.01
CA LEU A 109 1.28 -10.87 0.56
C LEU A 109 2.41 -11.69 -0.04
N THR A 110 2.13 -12.93 -0.45
CA THR A 110 3.10 -13.86 -1.05
C THR A 110 2.98 -13.94 -2.57
N SER A 111 2.29 -13.00 -3.20
CA SER A 111 2.07 -13.00 -4.64
C SER A 111 3.39 -12.86 -5.41
N GLU A 112 3.51 -13.58 -6.53
CA GLU A 112 4.72 -13.57 -7.36
C GLU A 112 4.99 -12.22 -8.06
N ASP A 113 3.97 -11.36 -8.13
CA ASP A 113 4.10 -10.01 -8.68
C ASP A 113 4.89 -9.07 -7.77
N GLY A 114 5.18 -9.48 -6.54
CA GLY A 114 5.99 -8.75 -5.59
C GLY A 114 5.31 -7.52 -5.01
N PHE A 115 3.97 -7.51 -4.96
CA PHE A 115 3.17 -6.38 -4.46
C PHE A 115 3.67 -5.87 -3.09
N ALA A 116 3.81 -6.77 -2.11
CA ALA A 116 4.16 -6.39 -0.74
C ALA A 116 5.55 -5.70 -0.68
N GLN A 117 6.52 -6.21 -1.45
CA GLN A 117 7.86 -5.65 -1.55
C GLN A 117 7.86 -4.31 -2.29
N SER A 118 7.06 -4.18 -3.35
CA SER A 118 6.86 -2.93 -4.08
C SER A 118 6.27 -1.83 -3.19
N LEU A 119 5.22 -2.16 -2.43
CA LEU A 119 4.57 -1.21 -1.53
C LEU A 119 5.48 -0.82 -0.36
N LEU A 120 6.19 -1.78 0.24
CA LEU A 120 7.16 -1.51 1.29
C LEU A 120 8.25 -0.55 0.80
N ARG A 121 8.82 -0.83 -0.38
CA ARG A 121 9.85 0.01 -0.98
C ARG A 121 9.36 1.43 -1.24
N LEU A 122 8.14 1.57 -1.75
CA LEU A 122 7.49 2.88 -1.93
C LEU A 122 7.40 3.63 -0.60
N ILE A 123 6.85 3.00 0.44
CA ILE A 123 6.75 3.57 1.80
C ILE A 123 8.12 4.03 2.30
N THR A 124 9.16 3.19 2.17
CA THR A 124 10.52 3.53 2.59
C THR A 124 11.09 4.74 1.85
N VAL A 125 10.89 4.80 0.53
CA VAL A 125 11.39 5.90 -0.30
C VAL A 125 10.73 7.23 0.08
N LEU A 126 9.40 7.23 0.25
CA LEU A 126 8.63 8.41 0.64
C LEU A 126 8.93 8.85 2.08
N SER A 127 9.17 7.92 3.00
CA SER A 127 9.46 8.22 4.41
C SER A 127 10.85 8.84 4.63
N THR A 128 11.77 8.61 3.70
CA THR A 128 13.15 9.11 3.76
C THR A 128 13.37 10.33 2.86
N GLU A 129 12.30 10.84 2.24
CA GLU A 129 12.36 12.05 1.47
C GLU A 129 12.54 13.26 2.41
N PRO A 130 13.61 14.05 2.25
CA PRO A 130 13.69 15.31 2.98
C PRO A 130 12.50 16.17 2.55
N PRO A 131 11.84 16.90 3.47
CA PRO A 131 10.86 17.91 3.06
C PRO A 131 11.52 18.76 1.97
N THR A 132 10.83 19.00 0.85
CA THR A 132 11.41 19.72 -0.29
C THR A 132 11.74 21.16 0.13
N VAL A 133 12.92 21.36 0.72
CA VAL A 133 13.51 22.68 1.03
C VAL A 133 14.21 23.25 -0.21
N ALA A 134 14.20 22.51 -1.32
CA ALA A 134 14.79 22.95 -2.57
C ALA A 134 14.04 24.18 -3.10
N VAL A 135 14.82 25.25 -3.22
CA VAL A 135 14.51 26.59 -3.70
C VAL A 135 14.07 26.56 -5.17
N THR A 136 12.93 25.97 -5.51
CA THR A 136 12.24 26.25 -6.77
C THR A 136 11.51 27.57 -6.61
N ARG A 137 12.24 28.68 -6.85
CA ARG A 137 11.67 30.04 -6.96
C ARG A 137 10.51 29.99 -7.96
N GLY A 138 9.28 29.96 -7.47
CA GLY A 138 8.08 30.03 -8.31
C GLY A 138 6.91 29.13 -7.91
N VAL A 139 7.09 28.11 -7.06
CA VAL A 139 5.95 27.26 -6.64
C VAL A 139 5.22 27.88 -5.44
N PRO A 140 3.89 28.11 -5.51
CA PRO A 140 3.11 28.61 -4.39
C PRO A 140 3.21 27.67 -3.17
N VAL A 141 3.32 28.23 -1.96
CA VAL A 141 3.38 27.45 -0.70
C VAL A 141 2.19 26.49 -0.56
N ALA A 142 1.00 26.90 -1.02
CA ALA A 142 -0.20 26.05 -1.00
C ALA A 142 -0.06 24.77 -1.85
N ALA A 143 0.60 24.85 -3.01
CA ALA A 143 0.81 23.70 -3.88
C ALA A 143 1.81 22.71 -3.24
N ARG A 144 2.85 23.22 -2.59
CA ARG A 144 3.83 22.42 -1.84
C ARG A 144 3.18 21.67 -0.68
N ASN A 145 2.31 22.33 0.08
CA ASN A 145 1.60 21.69 1.19
C ASN A 145 0.66 20.57 0.71
N ALA A 146 -0.05 20.78 -0.39
CA ALA A 146 -0.91 19.76 -0.99
C ALA A 146 -0.11 18.56 -1.50
N ASP A 147 1.08 18.80 -2.09
CA ASP A 147 1.99 17.74 -2.49
C ASP A 147 2.48 16.91 -1.29
N ASP A 148 2.87 17.58 -0.21
CA ASP A 148 3.33 16.95 1.03
C ASP A 148 2.23 16.11 1.69
N GLU A 149 0.98 16.59 1.67
CA GLU A 149 -0.21 15.89 2.17
C GLU A 149 -0.53 14.65 1.33
N ALA A 150 -0.47 14.75 0.00
CA ALA A 150 -0.70 13.62 -0.89
C ALA A 150 0.32 12.49 -0.66
N LEU A 151 1.62 12.83 -0.52
CA LEU A 151 2.67 11.87 -0.22
C LEU A 151 2.49 11.26 1.18
N LEU A 152 2.06 12.06 2.17
CA LEU A 152 1.73 11.55 3.51
C LEU A 152 0.60 10.53 3.44
N HIS A 153 -0.48 10.85 2.74
CA HIS A 153 -1.63 9.98 2.58
C HIS A 153 -1.22 8.65 1.93
N ILE A 154 -0.48 8.69 0.82
CA ILE A 154 0.03 7.48 0.14
C ILE A 154 0.82 6.61 1.11
N THR A 155 1.71 7.23 1.91
CA THR A 155 2.56 6.52 2.88
C THR A 155 1.73 5.86 3.98
N LEU A 156 0.82 6.62 4.62
CA LEU A 156 0.00 6.12 5.72
C LEU A 156 -1.00 5.05 5.27
N SER A 157 -1.68 5.26 4.13
CA SER A 157 -2.56 4.24 3.55
C SER A 157 -1.79 2.96 3.20
N GLY A 158 -0.56 3.08 2.69
CA GLY A 158 0.31 1.93 2.42
C GLY A 158 0.63 1.12 3.67
N ILE A 159 1.00 1.80 4.76
CA ILE A 159 1.26 1.16 6.05
C ILE A 159 -0.01 0.46 6.56
N THR A 160 -1.17 1.12 6.50
CA THR A 160 -2.45 0.54 6.94
C THR A 160 -2.81 -0.71 6.13
N VAL A 161 -2.64 -0.68 4.80
CA VAL A 161 -2.90 -1.84 3.93
C VAL A 161 -2.02 -3.02 4.33
N LEU A 162 -0.70 -2.81 4.44
CA LEU A 162 0.22 -3.89 4.84
C LEU A 162 -0.17 -4.42 6.23
N LYS A 163 -0.31 -3.55 7.23
CA LYS A 163 -0.69 -3.92 8.60
C LYS A 163 -1.94 -4.79 8.63
N ARG A 164 -3.03 -4.36 7.97
CA ARG A 164 -4.30 -5.11 7.93
C ARG A 164 -4.15 -6.47 7.26
N LEU A 165 -3.41 -6.55 6.17
CA LEU A 165 -3.18 -7.82 5.48
C LEU A 165 -2.34 -8.77 6.35
N PHE A 166 -1.32 -8.27 7.03
CA PHE A 166 -0.52 -9.07 7.97
C PHE A 166 -1.36 -9.60 9.13
N GLU A 167 -2.15 -8.73 9.77
CA GLU A 167 -3.07 -9.11 10.85
C GLU A 167 -4.07 -10.18 10.40
N LYS A 168 -4.63 -10.05 9.19
CA LYS A 168 -5.58 -11.01 8.62
C LYS A 168 -4.94 -12.31 8.15
N ALA A 169 -3.67 -12.28 7.77
CA ALA A 169 -2.95 -13.47 7.32
C ALA A 169 -2.38 -14.31 8.47
N ARG A 170 -2.25 -13.71 9.67
CA ARG A 170 -1.77 -14.39 10.88
C ARG A 170 -2.87 -15.26 11.48
N ASP A 171 -2.58 -16.55 11.58
CA ASP A 171 -3.42 -17.51 12.28
C ASP A 171 -3.07 -17.48 13.78
N PRO A 172 -4.01 -17.12 14.68
CA PRO A 172 -3.76 -17.04 16.11
C PRO A 172 -3.60 -18.41 16.79
N GLU A 173 -4.06 -19.50 16.17
CA GLU A 173 -3.99 -20.86 16.70
C GLU A 173 -2.80 -21.67 16.14
N ALA A 174 -2.11 -21.14 15.12
CA ALA A 174 -0.96 -21.82 14.53
C ALA A 174 0.21 -21.90 15.54
N ALA A 175 0.64 -23.13 15.85
CA ALA A 175 1.74 -23.37 16.77
C ALA A 175 3.06 -22.74 16.23
N PRO A 176 3.95 -22.23 17.09
CA PRO A 176 5.23 -21.67 16.66
C PRO A 176 6.11 -22.75 16.01
N GLY A 177 6.05 -22.85 14.68
CA GLY A 177 6.75 -23.87 13.90
C GLY A 177 5.99 -24.36 12.67
N GLU A 178 4.68 -24.13 12.58
CA GLU A 178 3.88 -24.49 11.40
C GLU A 178 4.09 -23.48 10.27
N GLU A 179 4.06 -23.94 9.01
CA GLU A 179 4.11 -23.08 7.80
C GLU A 179 2.93 -22.06 7.78
N GLY A 180 1.88 -22.33 8.55
CA GLY A 180 0.80 -21.41 8.91
C GLY A 180 1.27 -20.18 9.71
N ALA A 181 2.22 -20.34 10.62
CA ALA A 181 2.66 -19.28 11.54
C ALA A 181 3.67 -18.31 10.90
N ARG A 182 4.44 -18.75 9.90
CA ARG A 182 5.51 -17.96 9.28
C ARG A 182 5.11 -17.53 7.88
N LEU A 183 4.72 -16.26 7.74
CA LEU A 183 4.64 -15.65 6.42
C LEU A 183 6.06 -15.67 5.81
N PRO A 184 6.28 -16.11 4.56
CA PRO A 184 7.60 -16.10 3.90
C PRO A 184 8.26 -14.70 3.79
N GLY A 185 7.59 -13.64 4.28
CA GLY A 185 8.09 -12.27 4.41
C GLY A 185 8.55 -11.87 5.82
N ASP A 186 8.39 -12.73 6.84
CA ASP A 186 8.84 -12.44 8.23
C ASP A 186 10.36 -12.20 8.29
N GLY A 187 11.11 -12.84 7.38
CA GLY A 187 12.54 -12.60 7.17
C GLY A 187 12.90 -11.63 6.05
N MET A 188 11.96 -10.99 5.35
CA MET A 188 12.24 -10.16 4.17
C MET A 188 11.67 -8.73 4.24
N ILE A 189 10.53 -8.53 4.92
CA ILE A 189 10.15 -7.23 5.48
C ILE A 189 10.84 -7.13 6.85
N ARG A 190 12.17 -7.30 6.87
CA ARG A 190 12.88 -7.26 8.13
C ARG A 190 12.70 -5.86 8.72
N GLN A 191 12.21 -5.78 9.95
CA GLN A 191 12.10 -4.52 10.70
C GLN A 191 13.42 -3.74 10.64
N GLU A 192 14.57 -4.41 10.52
CA GLU A 192 15.90 -3.81 10.35
C GLU A 192 16.09 -3.03 9.04
N ASN A 193 15.38 -3.34 7.95
CA ASN A 193 15.43 -2.53 6.71
C ASN A 193 14.63 -1.24 6.88
N LEU A 194 13.54 -1.31 7.65
CA LEU A 194 12.64 -0.21 7.93
C LEU A 194 13.25 0.73 8.99
N LEU A 195 13.80 0.16 10.06
CA LEU A 195 14.62 0.84 11.07
C LEU A 195 15.92 1.34 10.46
N GLY A 196 16.59 0.54 9.62
CA GLY A 196 17.79 0.92 8.90
C GLY A 196 17.55 2.13 8.00
N ALA A 197 16.43 2.18 7.26
CA ALA A 197 16.07 3.35 6.47
C ALA A 197 15.76 4.59 7.34
N LEU A 198 15.21 4.41 8.54
CA LEU A 198 14.98 5.48 9.53
C LEU A 198 16.27 5.92 10.25
N MET A 199 17.26 5.03 10.39
CA MET A 199 18.50 5.26 11.15
C MET A 199 19.70 5.66 10.27
N LEU A 200 19.78 5.23 9.00
CA LEU A 200 20.91 5.50 8.08
C LEU A 200 20.99 6.97 7.61
N LYS A 201 19.99 7.78 7.90
CA LYS A 201 20.07 9.22 7.73
C LYS A 201 19.14 9.87 8.74
N PRO A 202 19.60 10.78 9.61
CA PRO A 202 18.66 11.73 10.18
C PRO A 202 18.11 12.56 9.01
N PRO A 203 16.81 12.52 8.68
CA PRO A 203 16.24 13.67 8.02
C PRO A 203 16.24 14.81 9.03
N SER A 204 16.43 16.03 8.56
CA SER A 204 15.83 17.18 9.23
C SER A 204 14.33 16.91 9.35
N GLN A 205 13.93 16.34 10.50
CA GLN A 205 12.57 15.96 10.92
C GLN A 205 11.90 14.84 10.08
N PRO A 206 12.06 13.56 10.46
CA PRO A 206 11.10 12.54 10.05
C PRO A 206 9.70 12.90 10.60
N ARG A 207 8.65 12.74 9.79
CA ARG A 207 7.26 13.00 10.22
C ARG A 207 6.91 12.02 11.36
N GLY A 208 6.78 12.53 12.58
CA GLY A 208 6.60 11.71 13.80
C GLY A 208 5.44 10.71 13.71
N GLU A 209 4.37 11.05 13.01
CA GLU A 209 3.22 10.16 12.78
C GLU A 209 3.57 8.92 11.95
N VAL A 210 4.46 9.07 10.95
CA VAL A 210 4.93 7.93 10.14
C VAL A 210 5.80 7.02 11.01
N ILE A 211 6.73 7.57 11.79
CA ILE A 211 7.54 6.78 12.72
C ILE A 211 6.64 6.03 13.71
N ARG A 212 5.67 6.71 14.32
CA ARG A 212 4.74 6.11 15.28
C ARG A 212 4.01 4.90 14.69
N ARG A 213 3.44 5.05 13.47
CA ARG A 213 2.76 3.95 12.77
C ARG A 213 3.69 2.82 12.34
N LEU A 214 4.93 3.13 11.98
CA LEU A 214 5.94 2.14 11.64
C LEU A 214 6.44 1.38 12.88
N CYS A 215 6.58 2.04 14.04
CA CYS A 215 6.91 1.41 15.32
C CYS A 215 5.78 0.49 15.79
N GLU A 216 4.52 0.95 15.70
CA GLU A 216 3.34 0.10 15.93
C GLU A 216 3.33 -1.12 15.01
N TYR A 217 3.65 -0.94 13.72
CA TYR A 217 3.74 -2.05 12.76
C TYR A 217 4.89 -3.01 13.11
N ALA A 218 6.01 -2.49 13.58
CA ALA A 218 7.15 -3.28 14.04
C ALA A 218 6.92 -3.91 15.42
N GLY A 219 5.79 -3.72 16.11
CA GLY A 219 5.62 -4.23 17.47
C GLY A 219 6.65 -3.69 18.48
N LEU A 220 7.25 -2.53 18.17
CA LEU A 220 8.10 -1.78 19.09
C LEU A 220 7.21 -0.81 19.85
N ASP A 221 6.48 -1.31 20.85
CA ASP A 221 5.80 -0.43 21.80
C ASP A 221 6.88 0.35 22.58
N MET A 222 6.81 1.68 22.54
CA MET A 222 7.48 2.60 23.48
C MET A 222 6.46 3.20 24.43
#